data_AF-U9UCN5-F1
#
_entry.id   AF-U9UCN5-F1
#
_cell.length_a   1.000
_cell.length_b   1.000
_cell.length_c   1.000
_cell.angle_alpha   90.00
_cell.angle_beta   90.00
_cell.angle_gamma   90.00
#
_symmetry.space_group_name_H-M   'P 1'
#
loop_
_entity.id
_entity.type
_entity.pdbx_description
1 polymer ?
#
loop_
_entity_poly.entity_id
_entity_poly.type
_entity_poly.pdbx_seq_one_letter_code
_entity_poly.pdbx_strand_id
1 'polypeptide(L)'
;MSLLQQIKLVNEPYLRNEIGNNQEYPVLLAVDEINAFYTDSKYFDVDDTLLEANRLSLPRTILEYFSGKKDFTYGAVIGALSQTFKPFISKPLEIALGLTEASPWKPVSRTILQYTTGLQNFDVKGYSKDEAKAVIDYYYEMSILP
;
A
#
# COMPACT_ATOMS: atom_id res chain seq x y z
N MET A 1 -10.92 -28.84 13.32
CA MET A 1 -10.16 -27.80 12.60
C MET A 1 -10.59 -26.45 13.13
N SER A 2 -9.65 -25.64 13.60
CA SER A 2 -9.95 -24.34 14.22
C SER A 2 -10.30 -23.30 13.15
N LEU A 3 -11.23 -22.37 13.45
CA LEU A 3 -11.66 -21.28 12.56
C LEU A 3 -10.48 -20.47 12.00
N LEU A 4 -9.39 -20.36 12.77
CA LEU A 4 -8.14 -19.70 12.38
C LEU A 4 -7.38 -20.45 11.27
N GLN A 5 -7.51 -21.78 11.19
CA GLN A 5 -6.96 -22.57 10.08
C GLN A 5 -7.77 -22.37 8.80
N GLN A 6 -9.09 -22.20 8.88
CA GLN A 6 -9.94 -21.91 7.72
C GLN A 6 -9.62 -20.54 7.10
N ILE A 7 -9.40 -19.49 7.90
CA ILE A 7 -9.04 -18.16 7.39
C ILE A 7 -7.63 -18.17 6.76
N LYS A 8 -6.66 -18.88 7.35
CA LYS A 8 -5.31 -19.04 6.77
C LYS A 8 -5.30 -19.83 5.45
N LEU A 9 -6.22 -20.77 5.27
CA LEU A 9 -6.30 -21.63 4.09
C LEU A 9 -7.01 -20.97 2.90
N VAL A 10 -7.83 -19.92 3.12
CA VAL A 10 -8.66 -19.36 2.04
C VAL A 10 -8.02 -18.16 1.33
N ASN A 11 -7.24 -17.32 2.01
CA ASN A 11 -6.90 -16.00 1.44
C ASN A 11 -5.60 -15.94 0.62
N GLU A 12 -4.49 -16.51 1.12
CA GLU A 12 -3.19 -16.51 0.41
C GLU A 12 -3.20 -17.35 -0.87
N PRO A 13 -3.65 -18.62 -0.86
CA PRO A 13 -3.60 -19.44 -2.07
C PRO A 13 -4.59 -18.98 -3.14
N TYR A 14 -5.72 -18.36 -2.77
CA TYR A 14 -6.73 -17.89 -3.72
C TYR A 14 -6.25 -16.67 -4.52
N LEU A 15 -5.67 -15.67 -3.83
CA LEU A 15 -5.07 -14.51 -4.51
C LEU A 15 -3.95 -14.95 -5.47
N ARG A 16 -3.10 -15.91 -5.04
CA ARG A 16 -1.97 -16.38 -5.85
C ARG A 16 -2.37 -17.25 -7.04
N ASN A 17 -3.18 -18.28 -6.82
CA ASN A 17 -3.38 -19.34 -7.80
C ASN A 17 -4.51 -19.03 -8.76
N GLU A 18 -5.60 -18.45 -8.26
CA GLU A 18 -6.80 -18.17 -9.07
C GLU A 18 -6.70 -16.79 -9.71
N ILE A 19 -6.48 -15.74 -8.91
CA ILE A 19 -6.49 -14.37 -9.41
C ILE A 19 -5.17 -14.00 -10.11
N GLY A 20 -4.03 -14.42 -9.56
CA GLY A 20 -2.69 -14.15 -10.14
C GLY A 20 -2.52 -14.68 -11.57
N ASN A 21 -3.07 -15.86 -11.85
CA ASN A 21 -2.95 -16.55 -13.14
C ASN A 21 -4.12 -16.26 -14.09
N ASN A 22 -5.08 -15.43 -13.69
CA ASN A 22 -6.21 -15.08 -14.54
C ASN A 22 -5.72 -14.32 -15.79
N GLN A 23 -6.05 -14.84 -16.97
CA GLN A 23 -5.75 -14.25 -18.28
C GLN A 23 -7.00 -13.67 -18.96
N GLU A 24 -8.19 -13.98 -18.46
CA GLU A 24 -9.46 -13.64 -19.10
C GLU A 24 -9.88 -12.20 -18.77
N TYR A 25 -9.65 -11.77 -17.52
CA TYR A 25 -10.07 -10.45 -17.04
C TYR A 25 -8.92 -9.68 -16.39
N PRO A 26 -8.81 -8.35 -16.66
CA PRO A 26 -7.79 -7.54 -16.03
C PRO A 26 -8.08 -7.37 -14.54
N VAL A 27 -7.06 -7.62 -13.71
CA VAL A 27 -7.15 -7.48 -12.25
C VAL A 27 -6.46 -6.21 -11.80
N LEU A 28 -7.18 -5.34 -11.08
CA LEU A 28 -6.60 -4.19 -10.41
C LEU A 28 -6.56 -4.41 -8.90
N LEU A 29 -5.35 -4.48 -8.32
CA LEU A 29 -5.16 -4.43 -6.88
C LEU A 29 -4.91 -2.98 -6.47
N ALA A 30 -5.94 -2.33 -5.92
CA ALA A 30 -5.85 -0.97 -5.39
C ALA A 30 -5.83 -1.00 -3.86
N VAL A 31 -4.88 -0.28 -3.25
CA VAL A 31 -4.75 -0.18 -1.79
C VAL A 31 -4.60 1.28 -1.38
N ASP A 32 -5.53 1.74 -0.56
CA ASP A 32 -5.41 3.05 0.09
C ASP A 32 -4.62 2.92 1.41
N GLU A 33 -3.95 4.01 1.80
CA GLU A 33 -3.03 4.07 2.94
C GLU A 33 -1.96 2.96 2.94
N ILE A 34 -1.37 2.66 1.76
CA ILE A 34 -0.42 1.55 1.59
C ILE A 34 0.82 1.67 2.50
N ASN A 35 1.14 2.89 2.93
CA ASN A 35 2.21 3.19 3.87
C ASN A 35 2.10 2.45 5.21
N ALA A 36 0.89 2.08 5.64
CA ALA A 36 0.66 1.28 6.84
C ALA A 36 1.28 -0.13 6.77
N PHE A 37 1.53 -0.66 5.58
CA PHE A 37 2.19 -1.97 5.41
C PHE A 37 3.71 -1.89 5.47
N TYR A 38 4.27 -0.67 5.42
CA TYR A 38 5.70 -0.41 5.53
C TYR A 38 6.10 0.06 6.94
N THR A 39 5.22 -0.12 7.94
CA THR A 39 5.45 0.20 9.35
C THR A 39 5.13 -0.99 10.26
N ASP A 40 5.28 -0.78 11.56
CA ASP A 40 4.82 -1.72 12.57
C ASP A 40 3.28 -1.76 12.64
N SER A 41 2.76 -2.93 12.94
CA SER A 41 1.34 -3.13 13.26
C SER A 41 1.08 -2.84 14.74
N LYS A 42 -0.19 -2.93 15.16
CA LYS A 42 -0.58 -2.82 16.58
C LYS A 42 -0.47 -4.15 17.34
N TYR A 43 -0.07 -5.22 16.67
CA TYR A 43 0.11 -6.53 17.29
C TYR A 43 1.47 -6.62 17.93
N PHE A 44 1.56 -7.38 19.02
CA PHE A 44 2.79 -7.68 19.73
C PHE A 44 3.18 -9.13 19.51
N ASP A 45 4.47 -9.43 19.51
CA ASP A 45 4.94 -10.80 19.57
C ASP A 45 5.15 -11.29 21.02
N VAL A 46 5.68 -12.51 21.17
CA VAL A 46 5.86 -13.15 22.48
C VAL A 46 6.86 -12.42 23.37
N ASP A 47 7.71 -11.58 22.78
CA ASP A 47 8.73 -10.80 23.47
C ASP A 47 8.25 -9.36 23.76
N ASP A 48 6.93 -9.11 23.64
CA ASP A 48 6.30 -7.80 23.81
C ASP A 48 6.84 -6.72 22.86
N THR A 49 7.29 -7.12 21.67
CA THR A 49 7.73 -6.19 20.63
C THR A 49 6.65 -6.01 19.57
N LEU A 50 6.52 -4.79 19.04
CA LEU A 50 5.59 -4.51 17.96
C LEU A 50 5.96 -5.34 16.73
N LEU A 51 4.94 -5.96 16.15
CA LEU A 51 5.09 -6.83 15.00
C LEU A 51 5.09 -6.00 13.72
N GLU A 52 6.19 -6.03 12.94
CA GLU A 52 6.26 -5.45 11.59
C GLU A 52 5.08 -5.95 10.73
N ALA A 53 4.41 -5.05 9.98
CA ALA A 53 3.24 -5.42 9.20
C ALA A 53 3.54 -6.52 8.16
N ASN A 54 4.76 -6.56 7.62
CA ASN A 54 5.24 -7.60 6.70
C ASN A 54 5.31 -9.02 7.31
N ARG A 55 5.18 -9.18 8.64
CA ARG A 55 5.08 -10.47 9.33
C ARG A 55 3.65 -11.00 9.34
N LEU A 56 2.65 -10.16 9.03
CA LEU A 56 1.26 -10.55 8.86
C LEU A 56 1.03 -11.07 7.43
N SER A 57 0.33 -12.20 7.30
CA SER A 57 0.13 -12.89 6.02
C SER A 57 -0.45 -12.01 4.91
N LEU A 58 -1.52 -11.27 5.19
CA LEU A 58 -2.20 -10.43 4.19
C LEU A 58 -1.36 -9.21 3.75
N PRO A 59 -0.87 -8.34 4.67
CA PRO A 59 0.03 -7.26 4.27
C PRO A 59 1.26 -7.76 3.52
N ARG A 60 1.85 -8.89 3.96
CA ARG A 60 2.96 -9.51 3.25
C ARG A 60 2.59 -9.90 1.82
N THR A 61 1.44 -10.54 1.62
CA THR A 61 0.97 -10.91 0.27
C THR A 61 0.88 -9.67 -0.62
N ILE A 62 0.30 -8.59 -0.11
CA ILE A 62 0.14 -7.33 -0.85
C ILE A 62 1.52 -6.74 -1.18
N LEU A 63 2.43 -6.65 -0.21
CA LEU A 63 3.80 -6.18 -0.42
C LEU A 63 4.55 -7.01 -1.46
N GLU A 64 4.31 -8.32 -1.53
CA GLU A 64 4.89 -9.18 -2.56
C GLU A 64 4.40 -8.81 -3.97
N TYR A 65 3.15 -8.39 -4.14
CA TYR A 65 2.66 -7.85 -5.43
C TYR A 65 3.24 -6.46 -5.74
N PHE A 66 3.29 -5.57 -4.76
CA PHE A 66 3.87 -4.23 -4.94
C PHE A 66 5.37 -4.26 -5.28
N SER A 67 6.10 -5.24 -4.76
CA SER A 67 7.55 -5.41 -5.01
C SER A 67 7.88 -6.23 -6.25
N GLY A 68 6.87 -6.74 -6.98
CA GLY A 68 7.06 -7.62 -8.13
C GLY A 68 7.55 -9.03 -7.78
N LYS A 69 7.57 -9.42 -6.49
CA LYS A 69 7.82 -10.81 -6.07
C LYS A 69 6.68 -11.74 -6.47
N LYS A 70 5.46 -11.19 -6.52
CA LYS A 70 4.27 -11.77 -7.15
C LYS A 70 3.81 -10.78 -8.21
N ASP A 71 3.17 -11.28 -9.26
CA ASP A 71 2.66 -10.45 -10.34
C ASP A 71 1.31 -10.98 -10.83
N PHE A 72 0.52 -10.11 -11.47
CA PHE A 72 -0.69 -10.50 -12.16
C PHE A 72 -0.36 -10.76 -13.62
N THR A 73 -0.81 -11.90 -14.16
CA THR A 73 -0.61 -12.21 -15.58
C THR A 73 -1.28 -11.17 -16.48
N TYR A 74 -2.44 -10.66 -16.05
CA TYR A 74 -3.13 -9.56 -16.69
C TYR A 74 -3.71 -8.61 -15.64
N GLY A 75 -3.00 -7.52 -15.33
CA GLY A 75 -3.44 -6.61 -14.29
C GLY A 75 -2.48 -5.48 -13.95
N ALA A 76 -2.78 -4.78 -12.87
CA ALA A 76 -1.96 -3.72 -12.30
C ALA A 76 -2.12 -3.64 -10.79
N VAL A 77 -1.13 -3.03 -10.13
CA VAL A 77 -1.11 -2.77 -8.70
C VAL A 77 -0.93 -1.27 -8.48
N ILE A 78 -1.82 -0.65 -7.71
CA ILE A 78 -1.78 0.80 -7.43
C ILE A 78 -1.98 1.02 -5.93
N GLY A 79 -1.17 1.89 -5.34
CA GLY A 79 -1.25 2.25 -3.93
C GLY A 79 -1.36 3.77 -3.76
N ALA A 80 -2.19 4.21 -2.83
CA ALA A 80 -2.26 5.60 -2.40
C ALA A 80 -1.54 5.78 -1.05
N LEU A 81 -0.74 6.83 -0.96
CA LEU A 81 -0.10 7.24 0.28
C LEU A 81 -1.03 8.16 1.07
N SER A 82 -1.10 7.95 2.38
CA SER A 82 -1.84 8.84 3.30
C SER A 82 -0.92 9.41 4.36
N GLN A 83 -1.03 10.72 4.56
CA GLN A 83 -0.35 11.43 5.66
C GLN A 83 -1.30 11.71 6.83
N THR A 84 -2.54 11.22 6.76
CA THR A 84 -3.59 11.51 7.75
C THR A 84 -3.24 10.91 9.12
N PHE A 85 -2.69 9.69 9.13
CA PHE A 85 -2.33 8.99 10.37
C PHE A 85 -0.81 8.88 10.54
N LYS A 86 -0.25 9.72 11.43
CA LYS A 86 1.20 9.84 11.66
C LYS A 86 1.93 8.51 11.94
N PRO A 87 1.38 7.55 12.71
CA PRO A 87 2.05 6.28 12.95
C PRO A 87 2.26 5.42 11.68
N PHE A 88 1.50 5.65 10.62
CA PHE A 88 1.67 4.92 9.34
C PHE A 88 2.65 5.61 8.38
N ILE A 89 3.27 6.72 8.78
CA ILE A 89 4.31 7.35 7.96
C ILE A 89 5.55 6.45 7.97
N SER A 90 5.84 5.84 6.82
CA SER A 90 6.99 4.97 6.65
C SER A 90 8.15 5.71 5.98
N LYS A 91 9.16 6.08 6.78
CA LYS A 91 10.45 6.58 6.27
C LYS A 91 11.13 5.67 5.24
N PRO A 92 11.19 4.34 5.43
CA PRO A 92 11.73 3.45 4.41
C PRO A 92 11.05 3.62 3.05
N LEU A 93 9.72 3.75 3.04
CA LEU A 93 8.94 3.95 1.81
C LEU A 93 9.21 5.33 1.20
N GLU A 94 9.21 6.40 2.00
CA GLU A 94 9.53 7.75 1.54
C GLU A 94 10.92 7.84 0.89
N ILE A 95 11.92 7.20 1.52
CA ILE A 95 13.28 7.14 0.97
C ILE A 95 13.29 6.39 -0.36
N ALA A 96 12.60 5.24 -0.44
CA ALA A 96 12.55 4.45 -1.66
C ALA A 96 11.82 5.17 -2.82
N LEU A 97 10.83 5.99 -2.50
CA LEU A 97 10.09 6.81 -3.47
C LEU A 97 10.78 8.15 -3.79
N GLY A 98 11.94 8.44 -3.17
CA GLY A 98 12.67 9.69 -3.38
C GLY A 98 12.02 10.91 -2.74
N LEU A 99 11.09 10.73 -1.80
CA LEU A 99 10.39 11.81 -1.09
C LEU A 99 11.24 12.39 0.06
N THR A 100 12.21 11.64 0.57
CA THR A 100 13.08 12.06 1.69
C THR A 100 14.46 11.42 1.57
N GLU A 101 15.50 12.12 2.03
CA GLU A 101 16.87 11.60 2.03
C GLU A 101 17.14 10.62 3.19
N ALA A 102 17.95 9.59 2.92
CA ALA A 102 18.38 8.65 3.95
C ALA A 102 19.37 9.33 4.91
N SER A 103 19.07 9.28 6.21
CA SER A 103 19.99 9.77 7.24
C SER A 103 21.04 8.71 7.59
N PRO A 104 22.35 9.04 7.59
CA PRO A 104 23.40 8.10 8.01
C PRO A 104 23.25 7.60 9.46
N TRP A 105 22.54 8.37 10.30
CA TRP A 105 22.42 8.13 11.74
C TRP A 105 21.15 7.37 12.13
N LYS A 106 20.23 7.12 11.18
CA LYS A 106 18.98 6.40 11.43
C LYS A 106 18.91 5.17 10.52
N PRO A 107 19.26 3.97 11.04
CA PRO A 107 19.22 2.77 10.22
C PRO A 107 17.79 2.48 9.77
N VAL A 108 17.65 2.09 8.51
CA VAL A 108 16.38 1.69 7.91
C VAL A 108 16.34 0.17 7.84
N SER A 109 15.19 -0.44 8.16
CA SER A 109 15.01 -1.89 8.09
C SER A 109 15.28 -2.40 6.67
N ARG A 110 16.30 -3.25 6.51
CA ARG A 110 16.61 -3.89 5.21
C ARG A 110 15.47 -4.80 4.75
N THR A 111 14.77 -5.40 5.71
CA THR A 111 13.64 -6.29 5.47
C THR A 111 12.46 -5.57 4.86
N ILE A 112 12.26 -4.27 5.12
CA ILE A 112 11.16 -3.54 4.49
C ILE A 112 11.57 -2.93 3.15
N LEU A 113 12.84 -2.53 3.00
CA LEU A 113 13.38 -2.01 1.73
C LEU A 113 13.34 -3.02 0.58
N GLN A 114 13.42 -4.33 0.86
CA GLN A 114 13.24 -5.34 -0.19
C GLN A 114 11.84 -5.28 -0.85
N TYR A 115 10.84 -4.75 -0.13
CA TYR A 115 9.47 -4.65 -0.62
C TYR A 115 9.21 -3.32 -1.34
N THR A 116 10.18 -2.40 -1.38
CA THR A 116 10.06 -1.14 -2.12
C THR A 116 10.69 -1.21 -3.52
N THR A 117 11.26 -2.36 -3.89
CA THR A 117 11.91 -2.55 -5.18
C THR A 117 10.89 -2.48 -6.31
N GLY A 118 11.18 -1.68 -7.35
CA GLY A 118 10.32 -1.55 -8.53
C GLY A 118 9.15 -0.57 -8.39
N LEU A 119 8.95 0.02 -7.20
CA LEU A 119 7.92 1.04 -7.00
C LEU A 119 8.22 2.31 -7.80
N GLN A 120 7.18 2.86 -8.42
CA GLN A 120 7.23 4.14 -9.12
C GLN A 120 6.29 5.11 -8.43
N ASN A 121 6.80 6.31 -8.11
CA ASN A 121 5.98 7.37 -7.56
C ASN A 121 5.18 8.05 -8.68
N PHE A 122 3.88 8.25 -8.45
CA PHE A 122 3.03 9.07 -9.28
C PHE A 122 2.58 10.29 -8.49
N ASP A 123 3.16 11.46 -8.81
CA ASP A 123 2.90 12.72 -8.11
C ASP A 123 1.54 13.31 -8.50
N VAL A 124 0.59 13.27 -7.57
CA VAL A 124 -0.74 13.89 -7.72
C VAL A 124 -0.64 15.35 -7.29
N LYS A 125 -0.56 16.24 -8.29
CA LYS A 125 -0.47 17.69 -8.06
C LYS A 125 -1.82 18.26 -7.61
N GLY A 126 -1.76 19.42 -6.93
CA GLY A 126 -2.95 20.20 -6.64
C GLY A 126 -3.63 20.69 -7.92
N TYR A 127 -4.91 21.07 -7.80
CA TYR A 127 -5.71 21.54 -8.93
C TYR A 127 -5.04 22.69 -9.68
N SER A 128 -5.08 22.59 -11.00
CA SER A 128 -4.85 23.73 -11.89
C SER A 128 -5.96 24.78 -11.73
N LYS A 129 -5.73 25.98 -12.27
CA LYS A 129 -6.75 27.06 -12.20
C LYS A 129 -8.06 26.64 -12.87
N ASP A 130 -7.98 25.92 -13.98
CA ASP A 130 -9.16 25.49 -14.75
C ASP A 130 -9.90 24.36 -14.03
N GLU A 131 -9.19 23.39 -13.46
CA GLU A 131 -9.79 22.33 -12.63
C GLU A 131 -10.44 22.92 -11.38
N ALA A 132 -9.75 23.84 -10.69
CA ALA A 132 -10.29 24.50 -9.51
C ALA A 132 -11.56 25.30 -9.84
N LYS A 133 -11.57 26.03 -10.96
CA LYS A 133 -12.77 26.73 -11.44
C LYS A 133 -13.89 25.74 -11.72
N ALA A 134 -13.63 24.64 -12.43
CA ALA A 134 -14.64 23.64 -12.75
C ALA A 134 -15.25 22.97 -11.49
N VAL A 135 -14.42 22.68 -10.48
CA VAL A 135 -14.89 22.14 -9.19
C VAL A 135 -15.76 23.14 -8.45
N ILE A 136 -15.40 24.43 -8.45
CA ILE A 136 -16.20 25.49 -7.81
C ILE A 136 -17.53 25.68 -8.56
N ASP A 137 -17.49 25.74 -9.89
CA ASP A 137 -18.69 25.86 -10.73
C ASP A 137 -19.65 24.70 -10.45
N TYR A 138 -19.14 23.46 -10.38
CA TYR A 138 -19.92 22.27 -10.01
C TYR A 138 -20.55 22.40 -8.61
N TYR A 139 -19.82 22.92 -7.62
CA TYR A 139 -20.36 23.12 -6.27
C TYR A 139 -21.42 24.22 -6.20
N TYR A 140 -21.30 25.26 -7.04
CA TYR A 140 -22.32 26.30 -7.18
C TYR A 140 -23.60 25.75 -7.81
N GLU A 141 -23.47 24.98 -8.90
CA GLU A 141 -24.60 24.31 -9.56
C GLU A 141 -25.35 23.35 -8.61
N MET A 142 -24.60 22.65 -7.75
CA MET A 142 -25.16 21.75 -6.74
C MET A 142 -25.67 22.47 -5.47
N SER A 143 -25.60 23.81 -5.42
CA SER A 143 -25.99 24.62 -4.25
C SER A 143 -25.27 24.23 -2.95
N ILE A 144 -24.07 23.65 -3.06
CA ILE A 144 -23.20 23.35 -1.92
C ILE A 144 -22.51 24.64 -1.47
N LEU A 145 -22.09 25.45 -2.44
CA LEU A 145 -21.65 26.83 -2.23
C LEU A 145 -22.80 27.79 -2.54
N PRO A 146 -22.99 28.83 -1.71
CA PRO A 146 -24.02 29.84 -1.92
C PRO A 146 -23.75 30.73 -3.14
#